data_AF-A0A2V5UV66-F1
#
_entry.id   AF-A0A2V5UV66-F1
#
_cell.length_a   1.000
_cell.length_b   1.000
_cell.length_c   1.000
_cell.angle_alpha   90.00
_cell.angle_beta   90.00
_cell.angle_gamma   90.00
#
_symmetry.space_group_name_H-M   'P 1'
#
loop_
_entity.id
_entity.type
_entity.pdbx_description
1 polymer ?
#
loop_
_entity_poly.entity_id
_entity_poly.type
_entity_poly.pdbx_seq_one_letter_code
_entity_poly.pdbx_strand_id
1 'polypeptide(L)'
;MFPTRSRSVGYGTIIGSGPNAGVLHFSAGAEVERYVIDVTRTFVAGEKPTRFQRDLLNLVLSVERAAIKRCLPGREWKEIHLKAATELTDGLIDLKLMKGRAESLVEQGAHTLFFPHGLGHLVGLGVRDASGRYPGRPKDETPALKNLRMDLPLAAGDVTTVEPGLYFIPSILNDPKRRRRYRRSVDWQRAEKCLGLGGIRIEDTVLVTDNEPEVLTSAIAT
;
A
#
# COMPACT_ATOMS: atom_id res chain seq x y z
N MET A 1 23.22 6.84 26.67
CA MET A 1 23.50 6.23 25.36
C MET A 1 22.38 5.26 25.09
N PHE A 2 21.45 5.59 24.19
CA PHE A 2 20.31 4.72 23.88
C PHE A 2 20.82 3.46 23.14
N PRO A 3 20.30 2.27 23.44
CA PRO A 3 20.68 1.07 22.71
C PRO A 3 20.23 1.19 21.24
N THR A 4 21.19 1.13 20.32
CA THR A 4 20.96 1.28 18.87
C THR A 4 20.64 -0.04 18.16
N ARG A 5 20.34 -1.11 18.91
CA ARG A 5 20.16 -2.46 18.38
C ARG A 5 18.84 -3.06 18.88
N SER A 6 18.01 -3.46 17.93
CA SER A 6 16.78 -4.19 18.19
C SER A 6 17.08 -5.59 18.76
N ARG A 7 16.20 -6.09 19.64
CA ARG A 7 16.28 -7.42 20.26
C ARG A 7 15.18 -8.38 19.78
N SER A 8 14.21 -7.89 19.01
CA SER A 8 13.00 -8.62 18.57
C SER A 8 12.40 -7.99 17.31
N VAL A 9 11.64 -8.78 16.56
CA VAL A 9 10.82 -8.29 15.44
C VAL A 9 9.45 -7.83 15.93
N GLY A 10 8.93 -6.73 15.38
CA GLY A 10 7.61 -6.19 15.75
C GLY A 10 6.42 -7.06 15.29
N TYR A 11 6.65 -7.95 14.32
CA TYR A 11 5.71 -8.97 13.83
C TYR A 11 6.47 -10.07 13.09
N GLY A 12 5.79 -11.18 12.76
CA GLY A 12 6.39 -12.27 11.98
C GLY A 12 6.80 -11.80 10.58
N THR A 13 8.09 -11.89 10.27
CA THR A 13 8.64 -11.44 8.98
C THR A 13 7.91 -12.11 7.81
N ILE A 14 7.42 -11.29 6.88
CA ILE A 14 6.80 -11.79 5.65
C ILE A 14 7.88 -11.81 4.58
N ILE A 15 8.33 -13.03 4.22
CA ILE A 15 9.19 -13.28 3.06
C ILE A 15 8.36 -14.06 2.04
N GLY A 16 7.87 -13.37 1.01
CA GLY A 16 7.24 -14.06 -0.11
C GLY A 16 8.14 -14.00 -1.34
N SER A 17 8.01 -14.97 -2.25
CA SER A 17 8.62 -14.93 -3.59
C SER A 17 7.65 -15.52 -4.62
N GLY A 18 7.75 -15.11 -5.89
CA GLY A 18 6.84 -15.59 -6.95
C GLY A 18 5.37 -15.41 -6.55
N PRO A 19 4.46 -16.39 -6.70
CA PRO A 19 3.06 -16.23 -6.30
C PRO A 19 2.84 -15.93 -4.79
N ASN A 20 3.86 -16.11 -3.93
CA ASN A 20 3.79 -15.84 -2.49
C ASN A 20 4.18 -14.39 -2.10
N ALA A 21 4.78 -13.59 -3.00
CA ALA A 21 5.02 -12.14 -2.84
C ALA A 21 4.79 -11.36 -4.12
N GLY A 22 5.33 -11.91 -5.19
CA GLY A 22 5.27 -11.50 -6.58
C GLY A 22 6.63 -11.33 -7.22
N VAL A 23 7.45 -10.61 -6.49
CA VAL A 23 8.81 -10.16 -6.73
C VAL A 23 9.28 -10.04 -5.28
N LEU A 24 10.28 -10.79 -4.81
CA LEU A 24 10.62 -11.00 -3.39
C LEU A 24 10.22 -9.83 -2.46
N HIS A 25 9.25 -10.06 -1.58
CA HIS A 25 8.75 -9.07 -0.63
C HIS A 25 9.36 -9.37 0.73
N PHE A 26 9.96 -8.38 1.38
CA PHE A 26 10.40 -8.44 2.76
C PHE A 26 9.65 -7.41 3.59
N SER A 27 8.78 -7.88 4.48
CA SER A 27 8.08 -7.07 5.48
C SER A 27 8.71 -7.41 6.83
N ALA A 28 9.43 -6.46 7.44
CA ALA A 28 9.91 -6.63 8.80
C ALA A 28 9.83 -5.32 9.59
N GLY A 29 9.47 -5.46 10.86
CA GLY A 29 9.59 -4.40 11.83
C GLY A 29 10.67 -4.70 12.85
N ALA A 30 11.41 -3.68 13.27
CA ALA A 30 12.34 -3.77 14.38
C ALA A 30 11.70 -3.13 15.62
N GLU A 31 11.84 -3.78 16.77
CA GLU A 31 11.45 -3.21 18.05
C GLU A 31 12.68 -2.63 18.78
N VAL A 32 12.61 -1.37 19.22
CA VAL A 32 13.60 -0.73 20.11
C VAL A 32 12.85 -0.03 21.24
N GLU A 33 13.13 -0.39 22.50
CA GLU A 33 12.45 0.17 23.69
C GLU A 33 10.90 0.09 23.61
N ARG A 34 10.38 -0.96 22.95
CA ARG A 34 8.97 -1.22 22.61
C ARG A 34 8.37 -0.46 21.44
N TYR A 35 9.11 0.46 20.83
CA TYR A 35 8.67 1.12 19.60
C TYR A 35 8.97 0.26 18.38
N VAL A 36 8.00 0.17 17.48
CA VAL A 36 8.04 -0.63 16.27
C VAL A 36 8.13 0.29 15.05
N ILE A 37 8.90 -0.12 14.05
CA ILE A 37 8.77 0.39 12.68
C ILE A 37 8.14 -0.69 11.81
N ASP A 38 7.45 -0.31 10.73
CA ASP A 38 6.99 -1.27 9.72
C ASP A 38 7.54 -0.85 8.36
N VAL A 39 8.19 -1.81 7.70
CA VAL A 39 8.89 -1.59 6.44
C VAL A 39 8.66 -2.79 5.54
N THR A 40 8.26 -2.47 4.32
CA THR A 40 8.17 -3.39 3.20
C THR A 40 9.11 -2.92 2.10
N ARG A 41 9.88 -3.85 1.55
CA ARG A 41 10.57 -3.69 0.26
C ARG A 41 10.21 -4.82 -0.69
N THR A 42 10.18 -4.50 -1.98
CA THR A 42 9.97 -5.46 -3.07
C THR A 42 11.19 -5.47 -3.99
N PHE A 43 11.85 -6.63 -4.10
CA PHE A 43 13.03 -6.83 -4.94
C PHE A 43 12.84 -7.95 -5.95
N VAL A 44 13.41 -7.79 -7.13
CA VAL A 44 13.35 -8.83 -8.16
C VAL A 44 14.36 -9.91 -7.83
N ALA A 45 13.86 -11.08 -7.43
CA ALA A 45 14.68 -12.26 -7.21
C ALA A 45 14.93 -12.99 -8.53
N GLY A 46 16.21 -13.30 -8.82
CA GLY A 46 16.61 -14.04 -10.00
C GLY A 46 17.07 -13.14 -11.16
N GLU A 47 16.53 -13.38 -12.35
CA GLU A 47 16.90 -12.66 -13.56
C GLU A 47 16.51 -11.16 -13.52
N LYS A 48 17.07 -10.38 -14.44
CA LYS A 48 16.74 -8.95 -14.56
C LYS A 48 15.23 -8.75 -14.78
N PRO A 49 14.61 -7.75 -14.14
CA PRO A 49 13.17 -7.56 -14.29
C PRO A 49 12.77 -7.22 -15.71
N THR A 50 11.65 -7.83 -16.11
CA THR A 50 10.96 -7.47 -17.34
C THR A 50 10.57 -5.99 -17.32
N ARG A 51 10.34 -5.40 -18.50
CA ARG A 51 9.87 -4.01 -18.59
C ARG A 51 8.58 -3.80 -17.81
N PHE A 52 7.64 -4.73 -17.91
CA PHE A 52 6.37 -4.66 -17.19
C PHE A 52 6.54 -4.68 -15.66
N GLN A 53 7.42 -5.54 -15.12
CA GLN A 53 7.72 -5.55 -13.68
C GLN A 53 8.37 -4.24 -13.22
N ARG A 54 9.28 -3.67 -14.03
CA ARG A 54 9.86 -2.35 -13.75
C ARG A 54 8.82 -1.24 -13.77
N ASP A 55 7.92 -1.26 -14.74
CA ASP A 55 6.86 -0.26 -14.85
C ASP A 55 5.91 -0.33 -13.64
N LEU A 56 5.54 -1.54 -13.20
CA LEU A 56 4.74 -1.73 -11.98
C LEU A 56 5.47 -1.26 -10.71
N LEU A 57 6.76 -1.60 -10.57
CA LEU A 57 7.57 -1.17 -9.42
C LEU A 57 7.67 0.36 -9.36
N ASN A 58 7.99 0.99 -10.49
CA ASN A 58 8.09 2.44 -10.60
C ASN A 58 6.75 3.12 -10.33
N LEU A 59 5.63 2.53 -10.78
CA LEU A 59 4.30 3.02 -10.47
C LEU A 59 4.05 3.04 -8.96
N VAL A 60 4.23 1.90 -8.28
CA VAL A 60 4.03 1.82 -6.82
C VAL A 60 4.95 2.79 -6.08
N LEU A 61 6.23 2.87 -6.46
CA LEU A 61 7.20 3.79 -5.87
C LEU A 61 6.81 5.26 -6.06
N SER A 62 6.31 5.62 -7.24
CA SER A 62 5.89 6.99 -7.52
C SER A 62 4.67 7.39 -6.69
N VAL A 63 3.71 6.48 -6.52
CA VAL A 63 2.51 6.71 -5.71
C VAL A 63 2.85 6.79 -4.23
N GLU A 64 3.73 5.92 -3.74
CA GLU A 64 4.20 5.97 -2.35
C GLU A 64 4.82 7.32 -2.02
N ARG A 65 5.81 7.76 -2.81
CA ARG A 65 6.43 9.08 -2.64
C ARG A 65 5.43 10.23 -2.70
N ALA A 66 4.44 10.15 -3.58
CA ALA A 66 3.40 11.17 -3.68
C ALA A 66 2.45 11.15 -2.47
N ALA A 67 2.14 9.97 -1.93
CA ALA A 67 1.34 9.81 -0.71
C ALA A 67 2.09 10.30 0.53
N ILE A 68 3.39 9.98 0.68
CA ILE A 68 4.24 10.48 1.77
C ILE A 68 4.21 12.01 1.81
N LYS A 69 4.38 12.69 0.67
CA LYS A 69 4.32 14.16 0.59
C LYS A 69 2.99 14.78 1.04
N ARG A 70 1.92 13.99 1.11
CA ARG A 70 0.58 14.43 1.54
C ARG A 70 0.33 14.20 3.04
N CYS A 71 1.24 13.51 3.74
CA CYS A 71 1.14 13.23 5.17
C CYS A 71 1.41 14.49 6.02
N LEU A 72 0.57 15.50 5.88
CA LEU A 72 0.68 16.80 6.56
C LEU A 72 -0.39 16.94 7.67
N PRO A 73 -0.16 17.74 8.71
CA PRO A 73 -1.16 18.02 9.74
C PRO A 73 -2.49 18.52 9.15
N GLY A 74 -3.59 18.01 9.69
CA GLY A 74 -4.96 18.31 9.27
C GLY A 74 -5.43 17.56 8.01
N ARG A 75 -4.57 16.80 7.32
CA ARG A 75 -4.97 16.04 6.13
C ARG A 75 -5.72 14.78 6.52
N GLU A 76 -6.86 14.55 5.87
CA GLU A 76 -7.69 13.37 6.08
C GLU A 76 -7.05 12.13 5.45
N TRP A 77 -6.80 11.09 6.25
CA TRP A 77 -6.18 9.86 5.75
C TRP A 77 -6.96 9.21 4.59
N LYS A 78 -8.30 9.29 4.65
CA LYS A 78 -9.18 8.83 3.58
C LYS A 78 -8.87 9.51 2.25
N GLU A 79 -8.60 10.81 2.26
CA GLU A 79 -8.28 11.57 1.04
C GLU A 79 -6.95 11.12 0.45
N ILE A 80 -5.93 10.91 1.30
CA ILE A 80 -4.62 10.43 0.89
C ILE A 80 -4.75 9.02 0.27
N HIS A 81 -5.51 8.13 0.90
CA HIS A 81 -5.78 6.79 0.38
C HIS A 81 -6.50 6.81 -0.97
N LEU A 82 -7.58 7.58 -1.10
CA LEU A 82 -8.34 7.67 -2.36
C LEU A 82 -7.50 8.27 -3.48
N LYS A 83 -6.63 9.25 -3.17
CA LYS A 83 -5.72 9.82 -4.16
C LYS A 83 -4.68 8.80 -4.62
N ALA A 84 -4.07 8.06 -3.68
CA ALA A 84 -3.14 6.98 -4.01
C ALA A 84 -3.82 5.87 -4.85
N ALA A 85 -5.03 5.46 -4.49
CA ALA A 85 -5.81 4.48 -5.25
C ALA A 85 -6.13 4.97 -6.68
N THR A 86 -6.41 6.26 -6.84
CA THR A 86 -6.65 6.88 -8.15
C THR A 86 -5.37 6.86 -9.00
N GLU A 87 -4.23 7.26 -8.44
CA GLU A 87 -2.94 7.29 -9.15
C GLU A 87 -2.47 5.87 -9.53
N LEU A 88 -2.66 4.87 -8.67
CA LEU A 88 -2.43 3.47 -9.01
C LEU A 88 -3.35 3.02 -10.15
N THR A 89 -4.62 3.43 -10.13
CA THR A 89 -5.59 3.08 -11.16
C THR A 89 -5.25 3.72 -12.51
N ASP A 90 -4.80 4.98 -12.52
CA ASP A 90 -4.30 5.66 -13.72
C ASP A 90 -3.11 4.90 -14.31
N GLY A 91 -2.14 4.52 -13.49
CA GLY A 91 -1.01 3.70 -13.96
C GLY A 91 -1.44 2.33 -14.51
N LEU A 92 -2.44 1.69 -13.91
CA LEU A 92 -3.01 0.45 -14.45
C LEU A 92 -3.75 0.65 -15.80
N ILE A 93 -4.33 1.83 -16.03
CA ILE A 93 -4.92 2.22 -17.32
C ILE A 93 -3.82 2.42 -18.36
N ASP A 94 -2.72 3.08 -18.00
CA ASP A 94 -1.56 3.30 -18.88
C ASP A 94 -0.92 1.97 -19.29
N LEU A 95 -0.80 1.04 -18.34
CA LEU A 95 -0.34 -0.34 -18.54
C LEU A 95 -1.37 -1.24 -19.25
N LYS A 96 -2.53 -0.71 -19.63
CA LYS A 96 -3.62 -1.41 -20.34
C LYS A 96 -4.21 -2.59 -19.57
N LEU A 97 -4.08 -2.62 -18.24
CA LEU A 97 -4.77 -3.57 -17.37
C LEU A 97 -6.20 -3.13 -17.05
N MET A 98 -6.42 -1.82 -16.95
CA MET A 98 -7.73 -1.23 -16.71
C MET A 98 -8.14 -0.27 -17.84
N LYS A 99 -9.44 0.04 -17.93
CA LYS A 99 -10.04 0.90 -18.95
C LYS A 99 -11.12 1.78 -18.32
N GLY A 100 -11.10 3.07 -18.60
CA GLY A 100 -12.05 4.07 -18.08
C GLY A 100 -11.34 5.26 -17.48
N ARG A 101 -12.07 6.04 -16.66
CA ARG A 101 -11.51 7.12 -15.83
C ARG A 101 -11.16 6.59 -14.45
N ALA A 102 -9.96 6.88 -13.95
CA ALA A 102 -9.52 6.35 -12.66
C ALA A 102 -10.42 6.76 -11.50
N GLU A 103 -10.88 8.02 -11.44
CA GLU A 103 -11.75 8.48 -10.34
C GLU A 103 -13.05 7.67 -10.29
N SER A 104 -13.69 7.46 -11.44
CA SER A 104 -14.92 6.67 -11.54
C SER A 104 -14.70 5.20 -11.19
N LEU A 105 -13.54 4.64 -11.54
CA LEU A 105 -13.19 3.26 -11.19
C LEU A 105 -12.91 3.10 -9.70
N VAL A 106 -12.30 4.10 -9.06
CA VAL A 106 -12.06 4.12 -7.62
C VAL A 106 -13.37 4.23 -6.86
N GLU A 107 -14.25 5.15 -7.26
CA GLU A 107 -15.59 5.33 -6.69
C GLU A 107 -16.43 4.03 -6.76
N GLN A 108 -16.32 3.30 -7.87
CA GLN A 108 -16.99 2.01 -8.04
C GLN A 108 -16.34 0.85 -7.27
N GLY A 109 -15.17 1.07 -6.67
CA GLY A 109 -14.38 0.08 -5.95
C GLY A 109 -13.60 -0.89 -6.84
N ALA A 110 -13.37 -0.56 -8.11
CA ALA A 110 -12.67 -1.43 -9.06
C ALA A 110 -11.17 -1.57 -8.75
N HIS A 111 -10.53 -0.52 -8.21
CA HIS A 111 -9.12 -0.55 -7.79
C HIS A 111 -8.84 -1.68 -6.79
N THR A 112 -9.83 -2.08 -5.98
CA THR A 112 -9.73 -3.15 -4.96
C THR A 112 -9.47 -4.54 -5.55
N LEU A 113 -9.51 -4.68 -6.88
CA LEU A 113 -9.03 -5.87 -7.58
C LEU A 113 -7.52 -6.03 -7.47
N PHE A 114 -6.79 -4.90 -7.47
CA PHE A 114 -5.33 -4.86 -7.50
C PHE A 114 -4.73 -4.23 -6.24
N PHE A 115 -5.44 -3.31 -5.57
CA PHE A 115 -5.05 -2.70 -4.30
C PHE A 115 -6.13 -2.94 -3.24
N PRO A 116 -6.15 -4.14 -2.61
CA PRO A 116 -7.28 -4.57 -1.77
C PRO A 116 -7.21 -4.11 -0.31
N HIS A 117 -6.10 -3.52 0.14
CA HIS A 117 -5.89 -3.12 1.53
C HIS A 117 -5.86 -1.58 1.67
N GLY A 118 -5.90 -1.09 2.91
CA GLY A 118 -5.72 0.33 3.20
C GLY A 118 -4.30 0.82 2.89
N LEU A 119 -4.14 2.13 2.70
CA LEU A 119 -2.83 2.75 2.38
C LEU A 119 -1.81 2.62 3.50
N GLY A 120 -2.25 2.38 4.73
CA GLY A 120 -1.38 2.25 5.88
C GLY A 120 -2.12 2.48 7.18
N HIS A 121 -1.36 2.66 8.24
CA HIS A 121 -1.84 2.77 9.61
C HIS A 121 -0.85 3.55 10.48
N LEU A 122 -1.31 3.97 11.66
CA LEU A 122 -0.42 4.50 12.69
C LEU A 122 0.45 3.37 13.26
N VAL A 123 1.69 3.70 13.64
CA VAL A 123 2.67 2.78 14.22
C VAL A 123 3.37 3.45 15.40
N GLY A 124 3.67 2.67 16.45
CA GLY A 124 4.20 3.20 17.71
C GLY A 124 4.66 2.08 18.63
N LEU A 125 4.04 1.93 19.80
CA LEU A 125 4.29 0.82 20.72
C LEU A 125 3.84 -0.54 20.18
N GLY A 126 3.03 -0.54 19.13
CA GLY A 126 2.69 -1.71 18.34
C GLY A 126 2.68 -1.37 16.85
N VAL A 127 2.65 -2.42 16.01
CA VAL A 127 2.59 -2.28 14.55
C VAL A 127 1.39 -1.43 14.13
N ARG A 128 0.25 -1.56 14.81
CA ARG A 128 -0.99 -0.82 14.53
C ARG A 128 -1.42 -0.01 15.74
N ASP A 129 -0.51 0.82 16.22
CA ASP A 129 -0.74 1.62 17.43
C ASP A 129 -1.75 2.74 17.16
N ALA A 130 -2.67 2.99 18.08
CA ALA A 130 -3.71 4.04 18.03
C ALA A 130 -4.52 4.17 16.71
N SER A 131 -4.42 3.20 15.80
CA SER A 131 -5.14 3.21 14.54
C SER A 131 -6.64 3.06 14.78
N GLY A 132 -7.45 3.79 14.03
CA GLY A 132 -8.89 3.71 14.17
C GLY A 132 -9.59 4.89 13.54
N ARG A 133 -10.79 5.17 14.03
CA ARG A 133 -11.64 6.24 13.51
C ARG A 133 -11.59 7.43 14.46
N TYR A 134 -11.62 8.62 13.89
CA TYR A 134 -11.88 9.82 14.68
C TYR A 134 -13.21 9.65 15.46
N PRO A 135 -13.28 10.10 16.73
CA PRO A 135 -14.47 9.92 17.56
C PRO A 135 -15.76 10.34 16.84
N GLY A 136 -16.77 9.47 16.87
CA GLY A 136 -18.07 9.70 16.23
C GLY A 136 -18.16 9.31 14.75
N ARG A 137 -17.06 8.92 14.08
CA ARG A 137 -17.14 8.48 12.67
C ARG A 137 -17.66 7.04 12.53
N PRO A 138 -18.72 6.80 11.74
CA PRO A 138 -19.14 5.44 11.38
C PRO A 138 -18.10 4.77 10.49
N LYS A 139 -18.12 3.43 10.43
CA LYS A 139 -17.24 2.69 9.52
C LYS A 139 -17.79 2.84 8.11
N ASP A 140 -16.92 3.19 7.18
CA ASP A 140 -17.27 3.23 5.77
C ASP A 140 -17.21 1.81 5.21
N GLU A 141 -18.35 1.25 4.81
CA GLU A 141 -18.45 -0.11 4.27
C GLU A 141 -18.36 -0.16 2.73
N THR A 142 -18.10 0.98 2.08
CA THR A 142 -17.86 0.98 0.64
C THR A 142 -16.64 0.12 0.32
N PRO A 143 -16.63 -0.61 -0.81
CA PRO A 143 -15.48 -1.43 -1.17
C PRO A 143 -14.15 -0.67 -1.16
N ALA A 144 -14.20 0.61 -1.54
CA ALA A 144 -13.04 1.50 -1.59
C ALA A 144 -12.41 1.79 -0.22
N LEU A 145 -13.20 1.79 0.87
CA LEU A 145 -12.75 2.30 2.17
C LEU A 145 -12.87 1.27 3.29
N LYS A 146 -13.61 0.17 3.11
CA LYS A 146 -13.89 -0.83 4.16
C LYS A 146 -12.67 -1.49 4.81
N ASN A 147 -11.53 -1.47 4.12
CA ASN A 147 -10.27 -2.06 4.57
C ASN A 147 -9.26 -1.00 5.06
N LEU A 148 -9.65 0.27 5.13
CA LEU A 148 -8.86 1.29 5.81
C LEU A 148 -8.71 0.95 7.30
N ARG A 149 -7.49 1.07 7.79
CA ARG A 149 -7.17 0.83 9.20
C ARG A 149 -7.34 2.08 10.06
N MET A 150 -7.23 3.25 9.43
CA MET A 150 -7.47 4.53 10.09
C MET A 150 -8.33 5.44 9.21
N ASP A 151 -9.14 6.26 9.87
CA ASP A 151 -10.03 7.26 9.30
C ASP A 151 -10.09 8.43 10.27
N LEU A 152 -9.02 9.22 10.23
CA LEU A 152 -8.75 10.37 11.08
C LEU A 152 -7.90 11.39 10.30
N PRO A 153 -7.98 12.68 10.66
CA PRO A 153 -7.02 13.67 10.21
C PRO A 153 -5.67 13.43 10.89
N LEU A 154 -4.58 13.55 10.14
CA LEU A 154 -3.22 13.45 10.68
C LEU A 154 -2.91 14.66 11.57
N ALA A 155 -2.14 14.44 12.63
CA ALA A 155 -1.59 15.49 13.49
C ALA A 155 -0.05 15.48 13.44
N ALA A 156 0.56 16.63 13.74
CA ALA A 156 2.01 16.69 13.93
C ALA A 156 2.42 15.76 15.08
N GLY A 157 3.47 14.97 14.87
CA GLY A 157 3.93 13.92 15.79
C GLY A 157 3.34 12.54 15.51
N ASP A 158 2.32 12.42 14.65
CA ASP A 158 1.84 11.10 14.21
C ASP A 158 2.95 10.37 13.44
N VAL A 159 3.07 9.07 13.71
CA VAL A 159 3.95 8.17 12.96
C VAL A 159 3.08 7.15 12.24
N THR A 160 3.18 7.11 10.90
CA THR A 160 2.30 6.29 10.06
C THR A 160 3.08 5.53 8.99
N THR A 161 2.60 4.35 8.63
CA THR A 161 3.05 3.62 7.45
C THR A 161 2.40 4.18 6.20
N VAL A 162 3.15 4.29 5.11
CA VAL A 162 2.63 4.57 3.77
C VAL A 162 3.01 3.41 2.88
N GLU A 163 2.05 2.52 2.62
CA GLU A 163 2.28 1.17 2.08
C GLU A 163 1.45 0.85 0.82
N PRO A 164 1.42 1.65 -0.26
CA PRO A 164 0.67 1.28 -1.45
C PRO A 164 1.18 -0.04 -2.06
N GLY A 165 0.27 -0.80 -2.67
CA GLY A 165 0.62 -2.04 -3.33
C GLY A 165 -0.30 -2.44 -4.47
N LEU A 166 0.23 -3.22 -5.40
CA LEU A 166 -0.48 -3.82 -6.52
C LEU A 166 -0.29 -5.33 -6.51
N TYR A 167 -1.38 -6.08 -6.56
CA TYR A 167 -1.37 -7.54 -6.48
C TYR A 167 -2.30 -8.17 -7.50
N PHE A 168 -1.88 -9.31 -8.03
CA PHE A 168 -2.62 -10.16 -8.96
C PHE A 168 -3.11 -11.40 -8.22
N ILE A 169 -3.99 -11.20 -7.24
CA ILE A 169 -4.43 -12.26 -6.32
C ILE A 169 -5.45 -13.18 -7.03
N PRO A 170 -5.17 -14.48 -7.22
CA PRO A 170 -6.06 -15.38 -7.95
C PRO A 170 -7.47 -15.46 -7.38
N SER A 171 -7.63 -15.51 -6.05
CA SER A 171 -8.94 -15.58 -5.41
C SER A 171 -9.78 -14.30 -5.62
N ILE A 172 -9.16 -13.15 -5.86
CA ILE A 172 -9.84 -11.90 -6.19
C ILE A 172 -10.15 -11.82 -7.69
N LEU A 173 -9.15 -12.10 -8.54
CA LEU A 173 -9.25 -11.92 -9.99
C LEU A 173 -10.06 -13.03 -10.69
N ASN A 174 -10.18 -14.21 -10.08
CA ASN A 174 -11.01 -15.31 -10.61
C ASN A 174 -12.44 -15.32 -10.05
N ASP A 175 -12.81 -14.39 -9.17
CA ASP A 175 -14.19 -14.28 -8.66
C ASP A 175 -15.18 -13.94 -9.81
N PRO A 176 -16.16 -14.82 -10.12
CA PRO A 176 -17.08 -14.60 -11.23
C PRO A 176 -17.97 -13.36 -11.07
N LYS A 177 -18.33 -12.98 -9.83
CA LYS A 177 -19.15 -11.79 -9.56
C LYS A 177 -18.34 -10.52 -9.85
N ARG A 178 -17.08 -10.48 -9.44
CA ARG A 178 -16.16 -9.36 -9.74
C ARG A 178 -15.87 -9.26 -11.23
N ARG A 179 -15.61 -10.38 -11.90
CA ARG A 179 -15.43 -10.43 -13.36
C ARG A 179 -16.64 -9.88 -14.12
N ARG A 180 -17.85 -10.29 -13.72
CA ARG A 180 -19.08 -9.78 -14.30
C ARG A 180 -19.27 -8.29 -14.04
N ARG A 181 -19.03 -7.83 -12.80
CA ARG A 181 -19.18 -6.42 -12.40
C ARG A 181 -18.24 -5.50 -13.17
N TYR A 182 -16.97 -5.87 -13.30
CA TYR A 182 -15.94 -5.04 -13.93
C TYR A 182 -15.57 -5.50 -15.35
N ARG A 183 -16.48 -6.19 -16.06
CA ARG A 183 -16.24 -6.79 -17.38
C ARG A 183 -15.72 -5.81 -18.44
N ARG A 184 -16.11 -4.53 -18.34
CA ARG A 184 -15.73 -3.45 -19.28
C ARG A 184 -14.53 -2.63 -18.79
N SER A 185 -14.18 -2.76 -17.51
CA SER A 185 -13.20 -1.91 -16.84
C SER A 185 -11.83 -2.55 -16.71
N VAL A 186 -11.73 -3.87 -16.94
CA VAL A 186 -10.50 -4.65 -16.79
C VAL A 186 -10.24 -5.42 -18.06
N ASP A 187 -8.98 -5.43 -18.50
CA ASP A 187 -8.50 -6.32 -19.53
C ASP A 187 -8.20 -7.69 -18.89
N TRP A 188 -9.23 -8.54 -18.79
CA TRP A 188 -9.15 -9.82 -18.08
C TRP A 188 -8.11 -10.77 -18.68
N GLN A 189 -7.92 -10.73 -20.00
CA GLN A 189 -6.91 -11.55 -20.67
C GLN A 189 -5.49 -11.14 -20.25
N ARG A 190 -5.22 -9.83 -20.10
CA ARG A 190 -3.94 -9.35 -19.56
C ARG A 190 -3.81 -9.65 -18.07
N ALA A 191 -4.86 -9.44 -17.29
CA ALA A 191 -4.85 -9.71 -15.85
C ALA A 191 -4.58 -11.20 -15.55
N GLU A 192 -5.13 -12.13 -16.34
CA GLU A 192 -4.89 -13.57 -16.21
C GLU A 192 -3.41 -13.94 -16.42
N LYS A 193 -2.74 -13.31 -17.39
CA LYS A 193 -1.29 -13.51 -17.62
C LYS A 193 -0.43 -13.02 -16.47
N CYS A 194 -0.97 -12.15 -15.63
CA CYS A 194 -0.28 -11.58 -14.48
C CYS A 194 -0.49 -12.38 -13.18
N LEU A 195 -1.34 -13.41 -13.16
CA LEU A 195 -1.66 -14.17 -11.93
C LEU A 195 -0.44 -14.83 -11.26
N GLY A 196 0.60 -15.16 -12.04
CA GLY A 196 1.86 -15.70 -11.52
C GLY A 196 2.81 -14.65 -10.97
N LEU A 197 2.53 -13.36 -11.16
CA LEU A 197 3.40 -12.25 -10.74
C LEU A 197 3.26 -11.87 -9.27
N GLY A 198 2.34 -12.47 -8.50
CA GLY A 198 2.04 -12.10 -7.11
C GLY A 198 1.69 -10.61 -6.97
N GLY A 199 2.51 -9.79 -6.32
CA GLY A 199 2.36 -8.34 -6.27
C GLY A 199 3.64 -7.57 -5.95
N ILE A 200 3.46 -6.28 -5.72
CA ILE A 200 4.47 -5.30 -5.31
C ILE A 200 3.85 -4.47 -4.20
N ARG A 201 4.58 -4.27 -3.11
CA ARG A 201 4.29 -3.25 -2.10
C ARG A 201 5.59 -2.59 -1.72
N ILE A 202 5.51 -1.30 -1.43
CA ILE A 202 6.61 -0.52 -0.88
C ILE A 202 6.01 0.21 0.31
N GLU A 203 6.69 0.14 1.45
CA GLU A 203 6.21 0.73 2.70
C GLU A 203 7.33 1.41 3.44
N ASP A 204 7.09 2.67 3.77
CA ASP A 204 7.94 3.46 4.64
C ASP A 204 7.18 3.91 5.89
N THR A 205 7.92 4.02 6.99
CA THR A 205 7.43 4.66 8.22
C THR A 205 7.75 6.14 8.15
N VAL A 206 6.72 6.97 8.31
CA VAL A 206 6.76 8.42 8.13
C VAL A 206 6.35 9.12 9.41
N LEU A 207 7.15 10.09 9.83
CA LEU A 207 6.80 11.05 10.87
C LEU A 207 6.12 12.26 10.23
N VAL A 208 4.90 12.56 10.65
CA VAL A 208 4.19 13.79 10.31
C VAL A 208 4.80 14.92 11.13
N THR A 209 5.42 15.89 10.47
CA THR A 209 6.01 17.07 11.13
C THR A 209 5.12 18.30 10.93
N ASP A 210 5.48 19.43 11.54
CA ASP A 210 4.85 20.73 11.23
C ASP A 210 5.21 21.25 9.81
N ASN A 211 6.19 20.63 9.14
CA ASN A 211 6.69 20.98 7.81
C ASN A 211 6.52 19.80 6.84
N GLU A 212 7.55 19.49 6.04
CA GLU A 212 7.55 18.30 5.20
C GLU A 212 7.65 17.01 6.04
N PRO A 213 6.97 15.92 5.64
CA PRO A 213 7.02 14.66 6.39
C PRO A 213 8.42 14.04 6.33
N GLU A 214 8.86 13.44 7.44
CA GLU A 214 10.17 12.80 7.55
C GLU A 214 10.04 11.29 7.34
N VAL A 215 10.82 10.73 6.41
CA VAL A 215 10.86 9.29 6.17
C VAL A 215 11.89 8.65 7.10
N LEU A 216 11.40 8.05 8.18
CA LEU A 216 12.22 7.42 9.23
C LEU A 216 12.99 6.18 8.73
N THR A 217 12.55 5.63 7.59
CA THR A 217 13.09 4.40 6.99
C THR A 217 13.93 4.68 5.73
N SER A 218 14.29 5.95 5.50
CA SER A 218 15.05 6.41 4.32
C SER A 218 16.43 5.78 4.16
N ALA A 219 17.03 5.28 5.25
CA ALA A 219 18.30 4.55 5.21
C ALA A 219 18.17 3.11 4.67
N ILE A 220 16.95 2.58 4.55
CA ILE A 220 16.68 1.23 4.02
C ILE A 220 16.41 1.36 2.52
N ALA A 221 17.32 0.82 1.71
CA ALA A 221 17.22 0.90 0.25
C ALA A 221 15.91 0.32 -0.29
N THR A 222 15.41 0.93 -1.36
CA THR A 222 14.21 0.50 -2.10
C THR A 222 14.55 -0.13 -3.44
#